data_AF-A0A828UA07-F1
#
_entry.id   AF-A0A828UA07-F1
#
_cell.length_a   1.000
_cell.length_b   1.000
_cell.length_c   1.000
_cell.angle_alpha   90.00
_cell.angle_beta   90.00
_cell.angle_gamma   90.00
#
_symmetry.space_group_name_H-M   'P 1'
#
loop_
_entity.id
_entity.type
_entity.pdbx_description
1 polymer ?
#
loop_
_entity_poly.entity_id
_entity_poly.type
_entity_poly.pdbx_seq_one_letter_code
_entity_poly.pdbx_strand_id
1 'polypeptide(L)'
;MTRLAEILDQMSAVLNDLKTVMDQEQQHLSMGQINGSQLQWITEQKSSLLATLDYLEQLRRKEPNTANSVDISQRWQEITGKTQQLRQLNQHNGWLLEGQIERNQQALEMLKPHQEPTLYGANGQTSTTHRGSKKISI
;
A
#
# COMPACT_ATOMS: atom_id res chain seq x y z
N MET A 1 36.96 -1.96 -6.23
CA MET A 1 35.90 -1.67 -5.25
C MET A 1 35.65 -2.93 -4.43
N THR A 2 35.34 -2.81 -3.15
CA THR A 2 35.03 -3.98 -2.32
C THR A 2 33.58 -4.42 -2.60
N ARG A 3 33.31 -5.73 -2.53
CA ARG A 3 31.97 -6.30 -2.71
C ARG A 3 30.91 -5.65 -1.80
N LEU A 4 31.31 -5.29 -0.59
CA LEU A 4 30.47 -4.56 0.35
C LEU A 4 30.06 -3.17 -0.17
N ALA A 5 30.98 -2.42 -0.80
CA ALA A 5 30.66 -1.10 -1.35
C ALA A 5 29.63 -1.19 -2.49
N GLU A 6 29.75 -2.21 -3.36
CA GLU A 6 28.78 -2.47 -4.44
C GLU A 6 27.39 -2.79 -3.90
N ILE A 7 27.30 -3.57 -2.82
CA ILE A 7 26.03 -3.88 -2.15
C ILE A 7 25.41 -2.60 -1.57
N LEU A 8 26.19 -1.74 -0.92
CA LEU A 8 25.68 -0.48 -0.36
C LEU A 8 25.18 0.48 -1.46
N ASP A 9 25.88 0.54 -2.59
CA ASP A 9 25.43 1.37 -3.73
C ASP A 9 24.12 0.86 -4.32
N GLN A 10 23.98 -0.45 -4.47
CA GLN A 10 22.73 -1.07 -4.90
C GLN A 10 21.60 -0.82 -3.89
N MET A 11 21.86 -0.94 -2.60
CA MET A 11 20.86 -0.62 -1.56
C MET A 11 20.43 0.85 -1.63
N SER A 12 21.36 1.78 -1.83
CA SER A 12 21.06 3.20 -1.95
C SER A 12 20.19 3.51 -3.19
N ALA A 13 20.47 2.86 -4.32
CA ALA A 13 19.66 2.98 -5.53
C ALA A 13 18.23 2.45 -5.31
N VAL A 14 18.09 1.24 -4.76
CA VAL A 14 16.78 0.64 -4.45
C VAL A 14 15.99 1.50 -3.46
N LEU A 15 16.65 2.11 -2.47
CA LEU A 15 15.98 3.04 -1.54
C LEU A 15 15.50 4.33 -2.21
N ASN A 16 16.23 4.86 -3.19
CA ASN A 16 15.78 6.02 -3.96
C ASN A 16 14.56 5.69 -4.83
N ASP A 17 14.56 4.51 -5.47
CA ASP A 17 13.43 4.03 -6.26
C ASP A 17 12.21 3.79 -5.37
N LEU A 18 12.43 3.17 -4.20
CA LEU A 18 11.38 2.94 -3.22
C LEU A 18 10.78 4.27 -2.73
N LYS A 19 11.61 5.30 -2.52
CA LYS A 19 11.11 6.64 -2.21
C LYS A 19 10.17 7.17 -3.28
N THR A 20 10.57 7.06 -4.54
CA THR A 20 9.77 7.54 -5.67
C THR A 20 8.42 6.84 -5.74
N VAL A 21 8.40 5.51 -5.59
CA VAL A 21 7.16 4.71 -5.57
C VAL A 21 6.27 5.09 -4.39
N MET A 22 6.84 5.34 -3.22
CA MET A 22 6.10 5.73 -2.02
C MET A 22 5.55 7.15 -2.08
N ASP A 23 6.28 8.09 -2.70
CA ASP A 23 5.78 9.45 -2.98
C ASP A 23 4.58 9.39 -3.96
N GLN A 24 4.64 8.52 -4.97
CA GLN A 24 3.50 8.28 -5.88
C GLN A 24 2.31 7.67 -5.14
N GLU A 25 2.54 6.68 -4.27
CA GLU A 25 1.51 6.10 -3.40
C GLU A 25 0.80 7.19 -2.59
N GLN A 26 1.57 8.10 -1.96
CA GLN A 26 1.03 9.21 -1.18
C GLN A 26 0.16 10.14 -2.03
N GLN A 27 0.61 10.49 -3.24
CA GLN A 27 -0.14 11.33 -4.16
C GLN A 27 -1.49 10.69 -4.51
N HIS A 28 -1.50 9.40 -4.86
CA HIS A 28 -2.74 8.69 -5.20
C HIS A 28 -3.69 8.55 -4.00
N LEU A 29 -3.18 8.30 -2.81
CA LEU A 29 -4.00 8.24 -1.58
C LEU A 29 -4.59 9.60 -1.21
N SER A 30 -3.92 10.69 -1.60
CA SER A 30 -4.36 12.07 -1.35
C SER A 30 -5.42 12.56 -2.34
N MET A 31 -5.56 11.93 -3.52
CA MET A 31 -6.43 12.42 -4.61
C MET A 31 -7.95 12.29 -4.38
N GLY A 32 -8.41 11.90 -3.18
CA GLY A 32 -9.84 11.83 -2.84
C GLY A 32 -10.63 10.70 -3.54
N GLN A 33 -10.21 10.29 -4.75
CA GLN A 33 -10.68 9.11 -5.48
C GLN A 33 -9.49 8.17 -5.73
N ILE A 34 -9.53 6.98 -5.12
CA ILE A 34 -8.48 5.99 -5.27
C ILE A 34 -8.66 5.25 -6.61
N ASN A 35 -7.66 5.33 -7.48
CA ASN A 35 -7.58 4.45 -8.63
C ASN A 35 -6.99 3.09 -8.20
N GLY A 36 -7.86 2.10 -8.03
CA GLY A 36 -7.47 0.77 -7.52
C GLY A 36 -6.41 0.06 -8.35
N SER A 37 -6.45 0.16 -9.69
CA SER A 37 -5.45 -0.50 -10.55
C SER A 37 -4.08 0.19 -10.47
N GLN A 38 -4.06 1.52 -10.40
CA GLN A 38 -2.81 2.27 -10.22
C GLN A 38 -2.19 2.01 -8.84
N LEU A 39 -3.01 1.99 -7.78
CA LEU A 39 -2.55 1.69 -6.42
C LEU A 39 -2.04 0.25 -6.30
N GLN A 40 -2.70 -0.71 -6.96
CA GLN A 40 -2.23 -2.09 -7.03
C GLN A 40 -0.85 -2.17 -7.70
N TRP A 41 -0.67 -1.55 -8.86
CA TRP A 41 0.63 -1.53 -9.55
C TRP A 41 1.73 -0.94 -8.67
N ILE A 42 1.47 0.19 -7.99
CA ILE A 42 2.40 0.82 -7.04
C ILE A 42 2.75 -0.13 -5.88
N THR A 43 1.75 -0.85 -5.36
CA THR A 43 1.94 -1.81 -4.26
C THR A 43 2.82 -2.99 -4.71
N GLU A 44 2.64 -3.47 -5.93
CA GLU A 44 3.47 -4.53 -6.52
C GLU A 44 4.92 -4.05 -6.71
N GLN A 45 5.14 -2.83 -7.22
CA GLN A 45 6.47 -2.24 -7.35
C GLN A 45 7.16 -2.09 -5.99
N LYS A 46 6.45 -1.56 -4.98
CA LYS A 46 6.92 -1.44 -3.60
C LYS A 46 7.33 -2.80 -3.03
N SER A 47 6.52 -3.83 -3.25
CA SER A 47 6.80 -5.20 -2.78
C SER A 47 8.04 -5.79 -3.45
N SER A 48 8.21 -5.58 -4.76
CA SER A 48 9.39 -6.03 -5.49
C SER A 48 10.67 -5.36 -4.98
N LEU A 49 10.67 -4.03 -4.81
CA LEU A 49 11.81 -3.27 -4.30
C LEU A 49 12.17 -3.67 -2.86
N LEU A 50 11.18 -3.92 -2.00
CA LEU A 50 11.42 -4.42 -0.64
C LEU A 50 12.04 -5.81 -0.63
N ALA A 51 11.62 -6.71 -1.52
CA ALA A 51 12.23 -8.03 -1.65
C ALA A 51 13.69 -7.94 -2.12
N THR A 52 13.99 -7.05 -3.08
CA THR A 52 15.37 -6.78 -3.51
C THR A 52 16.22 -6.20 -2.37
N LEU A 53 15.66 -5.25 -1.60
CA LEU A 53 16.35 -4.64 -0.47
C LEU A 53 16.66 -5.66 0.63
N ASP A 54 15.72 -6.56 0.95
CA ASP A 54 15.93 -7.65 1.92
C ASP A 54 17.03 -8.60 1.46
N TYR A 55 17.04 -8.99 0.17
CA TYR A 55 18.11 -9.79 -0.41
C TYR A 55 19.49 -9.12 -0.28
N LEU A 56 19.58 -7.83 -0.59
CA LEU A 56 20.83 -7.07 -0.47
C LEU A 56 21.31 -6.96 0.99
N GLU A 57 20.39 -6.76 1.94
CA GLU A 57 20.73 -6.75 3.37
C GLU A 57 21.22 -8.12 3.85
N GLN A 58 20.62 -9.22 3.37
CA GLN A 58 21.11 -10.57 3.66
C GLN A 58 22.52 -10.81 3.09
N LEU A 59 22.82 -10.30 1.89
CA LEU A 59 24.16 -10.35 1.31
C LEU A 59 25.15 -9.53 2.15
N ARG A 60 24.79 -8.30 2.52
CA ARG A 60 25.61 -7.42 3.36
C ARG A 60 26.00 -8.08 4.68
N ARG A 61 25.08 -8.79 5.33
CA ARG A 61 25.34 -9.50 6.61
C ARG A 61 26.32 -10.66 6.49
N LYS A 62 26.46 -11.25 5.31
CA LYS A 62 27.41 -12.35 5.03
C LYS A 62 28.82 -11.86 4.74
N GLU A 63 28.96 -10.59 4.33
CA GLU A 63 30.26 -10.00 4.08
C GLU A 63 30.94 -9.58 5.40
N PRO A 64 32.20 -9.96 5.62
CA PRO A 64 32.91 -9.57 6.82
C PRO A 64 33.12 -8.04 6.84
N ASN A 65 32.94 -7.43 8.00
CA ASN A 65 33.08 -6.00 8.22
C ASN A 65 34.56 -5.56 8.27
N THR A 66 35.41 -6.14 7.42
CA THR A 66 36.86 -5.96 7.38
C THR A 66 37.28 -4.63 6.79
N ALA A 67 36.35 -3.90 6.17
CA ALA A 67 36.60 -2.59 5.59
C ALA A 67 36.07 -1.48 6.50
N ASN A 68 36.78 -1.22 7.61
CA ASN A 68 36.64 0.00 8.43
C ASN A 68 37.14 1.23 7.65
N SER A 69 36.59 1.47 6.46
CA SER A 69 36.84 2.69 5.70
C SER A 69 35.77 3.72 6.06
N VAL A 70 36.18 4.97 6.24
CA VAL A 70 35.29 6.10 6.52
C VAL A 70 34.16 6.19 5.47
N ASP A 71 34.45 5.86 4.21
CA ASP A 71 33.49 5.85 3.10
C ASP A 71 32.34 4.84 3.31
N ILE A 72 32.65 3.59 3.71
CA ILE A 72 31.61 2.57 3.97
C ILE A 72 30.71 2.98 5.15
N SER A 73 31.30 3.58 6.20
CA SER A 73 30.51 4.06 7.34
C SER A 73 29.58 5.21 6.95
N GLN A 74 30.05 6.13 6.08
CA GLN A 74 29.24 7.24 5.60
C GLN A 74 28.05 6.73 4.76
N ARG A 75 28.32 5.82 3.80
CA ARG A 75 27.25 5.22 2.97
C ARG A 75 26.22 4.49 3.81
N TRP A 76 26.64 3.77 4.84
CA TRP A 76 25.73 3.10 5.77
C TRP A 76 24.87 4.11 6.57
N GLN A 77 25.47 5.22 7.01
CA GLN A 77 24.72 6.29 7.68
C GLN A 77 23.67 6.92 6.75
N GLU A 78 23.99 7.12 5.48
CA GLU A 78 23.03 7.61 4.49
C GLU A 78 21.89 6.63 4.24
N ILE A 79 22.20 5.33 4.08
CA ILE A 79 21.22 4.24 3.90
C ILE A 79 20.26 4.17 5.09
N THR A 80 20.79 4.21 6.31
CA THR A 80 19.97 4.17 7.53
C THR A 80 19.11 5.42 7.68
N GLY A 81 19.63 6.60 7.34
CA GLY A 81 18.86 7.85 7.25
C GLY A 81 17.70 7.77 6.26
N LYS A 82 17.96 7.32 5.03
CA LYS A 82 16.92 7.13 4.00
C LYS A 82 15.86 6.11 4.42
N THR A 83 16.28 5.00 5.02
CA THR A 83 15.35 3.96 5.51
C THR A 83 14.42 4.51 6.59
N GLN A 84 14.95 5.33 7.49
CA GLN A 84 14.15 5.99 8.52
C GLN A 84 13.12 6.96 7.92
N GLN A 85 13.51 7.75 6.92
CA GLN A 85 12.59 8.64 6.19
C GLN A 85 11.49 7.85 5.47
N LEU A 86 11.85 6.74 4.81
CA LEU A 86 10.88 5.88 4.14
C LEU A 86 9.90 5.23 5.11
N ARG A 87 10.36 4.87 6.30
CA ARG A 87 9.48 4.37 7.35
C ARG A 87 8.44 5.43 7.77
N GLN A 88 8.85 6.68 7.94
CA GLN A 88 7.93 7.78 8.28
C GLN A 88 6.92 8.01 7.16
N LEU A 89 7.37 8.00 5.90
CA LEU A 89 6.49 8.12 4.74
C LEU A 89 5.48 6.96 4.70
N ASN A 90 5.92 5.72 4.98
CA ASN A 90 5.03 4.57 5.00
C ASN A 90 3.94 4.69 6.07
N GLN A 91 4.31 5.19 7.26
CA GLN A 91 3.35 5.47 8.34
C GLN A 91 2.33 6.51 7.92
N HIS A 92 2.77 7.57 7.24
CA HIS A 92 1.88 8.59 6.72
C HIS A 92 0.91 8.04 5.66
N ASN A 93 1.40 7.22 4.72
CA ASN A 93 0.55 6.54 3.74
C ASN A 93 -0.49 5.63 4.42
N GLY A 94 -0.10 4.96 5.52
CA GLY A 94 -1.03 4.20 6.36
C GLY A 94 -2.17 5.05 6.92
N TRP A 95 -1.87 6.22 7.50
CA TRP A 95 -2.90 7.14 8.01
C TRP A 95 -3.83 7.66 6.91
N LEU A 96 -3.30 7.96 5.72
CA LEU A 96 -4.13 8.38 4.59
C LEU A 96 -5.10 7.27 4.18
N LEU A 97 -4.62 6.02 4.13
CA LEU A 97 -5.44 4.86 3.79
C LEU A 97 -6.51 4.59 4.84
N GLU A 98 -6.18 4.69 6.14
CA GLU A 98 -7.16 4.59 7.23
C GLU A 98 -8.28 5.62 7.08
N GLY A 99 -7.94 6.89 6.82
CA GLY A 99 -8.93 7.94 6.61
C GLY A 99 -9.80 7.73 5.35
N GLN A 100 -9.27 7.07 4.33
CA GLN A 100 -10.03 6.68 3.14
C GLN A 100 -11.03 5.55 3.45
N ILE A 101 -10.59 4.54 4.21
CA ILE A 101 -11.46 3.45 4.67
C ILE A 101 -12.60 4.01 5.53
N GLU A 102 -12.31 4.92 6.44
CA GLU A 102 -13.32 5.56 7.29
C GLU A 102 -14.38 6.30 6.45
N ARG A 103 -13.95 7.14 5.49
CA ARG A 103 -14.86 7.84 4.58
C ARG A 103 -15.68 6.90 3.71
N ASN A 104 -15.08 5.80 3.25
CA ASN A 104 -15.79 4.79 2.48
C ASN A 104 -16.86 4.08 3.33
N GLN A 105 -16.54 3.74 4.57
CA GLN A 105 -17.47 3.11 5.51
C GLN A 105 -18.67 4.03 5.81
N GLN A 106 -18.42 5.32 6.05
CA GLN A 106 -19.48 6.32 6.25
C GLN A 106 -20.39 6.45 5.01
N ALA A 107 -19.80 6.51 3.81
CA ALA A 107 -20.56 6.56 2.56
C ALA A 107 -21.41 5.29 2.36
N LEU A 108 -20.85 4.10 2.65
CA LEU A 108 -21.59 2.84 2.62
C LEU A 108 -22.74 2.83 3.63
N GLU A 109 -22.57 3.41 4.81
CA GLU A 109 -23.64 3.52 5.81
C GLU A 109 -24.78 4.45 5.36
N MET A 110 -24.48 5.55 4.68
CA MET A 110 -25.49 6.41 4.07
C MET A 110 -26.20 5.75 2.89
N LEU A 111 -25.48 4.94 2.10
CA LEU A 111 -26.02 4.22 0.95
C LEU A 111 -26.73 2.92 1.33
N LYS A 112 -26.50 2.39 2.55
CA LYS A 112 -27.24 1.23 3.04
C LYS A 112 -28.71 1.62 3.01
N PRO A 113 -29.56 0.88 2.28
CA PRO A 113 -30.99 1.12 2.33
C PRO A 113 -31.41 0.96 3.78
N HIS A 114 -31.75 2.06 4.45
CA HIS A 114 -32.62 1.99 5.60
C HIS A 114 -33.82 1.23 5.10
N GLN A 115 -34.03 0.02 5.63
CA GLN A 115 -35.13 -0.82 5.18
C GLN A 115 -36.38 0.04 5.19
N GLU A 116 -36.84 0.42 4.00
CA GLU A 116 -38.13 1.07 3.83
C GLU A 116 -39.09 0.15 4.57
N PRO A 117 -39.78 0.62 5.63
CA PRO A 117 -40.90 -0.16 6.12
C PRO A 117 -41.80 -0.27 4.90
N THR A 118 -42.02 -1.51 4.45
CA THR A 118 -42.91 -1.77 3.33
C THR A 118 -44.26 -1.23 3.74
N LEU A 119 -44.54 0.03 3.41
CA LEU A 119 -45.69 0.74 3.92
C LEU A 119 -46.90 0.06 3.29
N TYR A 120 -47.73 -0.48 4.16
CA TYR A 120 -48.94 -1.19 3.82
C TYR A 120 -49.75 -0.41 2.77
N GLY A 121 -50.11 -1.07 1.67
CA GLY A 121 -51.08 -0.50 0.73
C GLY A 121 -52.43 -0.28 1.40
N ALA A 122 -53.34 0.49 0.78
CA ALA A 122 -54.67 0.82 1.31
C ALA A 122 -55.56 -0.40 1.67
N ASN A 123 -55.14 -1.61 1.32
CA ASN A 123 -55.74 -2.91 1.64
C ASN A 123 -55.00 -3.71 2.74
N GLY A 124 -53.99 -3.12 3.41
CA GLY A 124 -53.30 -3.76 4.52
C GLY A 124 -52.37 -4.93 4.15
N GLN A 125 -51.88 -5.01 2.91
CA GLN A 125 -50.87 -6.02 2.55
C GLN A 125 -49.50 -5.43 2.20
N THR A 126 -48.43 -6.10 2.64
CA THR A 126 -47.06 -5.85 2.21
C THR A 126 -46.83 -6.55 0.87
N SER A 127 -46.58 -5.79 -0.21
CA SER A 127 -46.20 -6.39 -1.50
C SER A 127 -44.77 -6.91 -1.41
N THR A 128 -44.57 -8.14 -0.95
CA THR A 128 -43.33 -8.86 -1.22
C THR A 128 -43.50 -9.53 -2.58
N THR A 129 -42.98 -8.90 -3.64
CA THR A 129 -42.84 -9.60 -4.92
C THR A 129 -41.79 -10.68 -4.71
N HIS A 130 -42.23 -11.90 -4.39
CA HIS A 130 -41.42 -13.09 -4.47
C HIS A 130 -40.75 -13.13 -5.86
N ARG A 131 -39.44 -12.95 -5.90
CA ARG A 131 -38.62 -13.29 -7.07
C ARG A 131 -38.69 -14.81 -7.25
N GLY A 132 -39.76 -15.26 -7.90
CA GLY A 132 -39.96 -16.64 -8.32
C GLY A 132 -38.85 -17.05 -9.27
N SER A 133 -38.02 -17.96 -8.80
CA SER A 133 -37.03 -18.71 -9.55
C SER A 133 -37.71 -19.48 -10.70
N LYS A 134 -37.66 -18.92 -11.92
CA LYS A 134 -37.94 -19.70 -13.12
C LYS A 134 -36.63 -20.35 -13.59
N LYS A 135 -36.45 -21.64 -13.25
CA LYS A 135 -35.49 -22.50 -13.94
C LYS A 135 -35.96 -22.67 -15.38
N ILE A 136 -35.16 -22.23 -16.33
CA ILE A 136 -35.37 -22.51 -17.75
C ILE A 136 -34.65 -23.83 -18.03
N SER A 137 -35.41 -24.85 -18.39
CA SER A 137 -34.90 -26.06 -19.02
C SER A 137 -35.24 -25.97 -20.51
N ILE A 138 -34.22 -26.01 -21.37
CA ILE A 138 -34.29 -26.45 -22.77
C ILE A 138 -33.04 -27.28 -23.03
#